data_AF-A0A5N6T0W0-F1
#
_entry.id   AF-A0A5N6T0W0-F1
#
_cell.length_a   1.000
_cell.length_b   1.000
_cell.length_c   1.000
_cell.angle_alpha   90.00
_cell.angle_beta   90.00
_cell.angle_gamma   90.00
#
_symmetry.space_group_name_H-M   'P 1'
#
loop_
_entity.id
_entity.type
_entity.pdbx_description
1 polymer ?
#
loop_
_entity_poly.entity_id
_entity_poly.type
_entity_poly.pdbx_seq_one_letter_code
_entity_poly.pdbx_strand_id
1 'polypeptide(L)'
;MEEFMKAISSYVSGKHEMMVTNFLRCYGGLKTKGETPLQIRDKSISVSGHDAEDMKILSWFTTQEMQCLLRILEGCDKLIQNKISHKAHKNFQPINVGDICKKPFSGLPARTLETVHEFLSGREGPCGEYRNHTASYDTEAMAAIVKYLVQLK
;
A
#
# COMPACT_ATOMS: atom_id res chain seq x y z
N MET A 1 -24.25 -5.18 10.38
CA MET A 1 -22.84 -4.98 10.80
C MET A 1 -22.56 -5.64 12.13
N GLU A 2 -23.39 -5.40 13.15
CA GLU A 2 -23.29 -6.06 14.47
C GLU A 2 -23.27 -7.60 14.39
N GLU A 3 -24.19 -8.20 13.64
CA GLU A 3 -24.25 -9.66 13.48
C GLU A 3 -22.99 -10.23 12.79
N PHE A 4 -22.48 -9.54 11.77
CA PHE A 4 -21.27 -9.92 11.06
C PHE A 4 -20.03 -9.84 11.97
N MET A 5 -19.93 -8.79 12.79
CA MET A 5 -18.86 -8.65 13.78
C MET A 5 -18.90 -9.72 14.86
N LYS A 6 -20.11 -10.05 15.34
CA LYS A 6 -20.34 -11.09 16.34
C LYS A 6 -20.00 -12.49 15.80
N ALA A 7 -20.25 -12.72 14.51
CA ALA A 7 -19.84 -13.95 13.85
C ALA A 7 -18.31 -14.06 13.76
N ILE A 8 -17.62 -13.01 13.33
CA ILE A 8 -16.16 -13.06 13.08
C ILE A 8 -15.35 -13.00 14.37
N SER A 9 -15.83 -12.32 15.42
CA SER A 9 -15.12 -12.22 16.70
C SER A 9 -14.84 -13.59 17.35
N SER A 10 -15.66 -14.61 17.04
CA SER A 10 -15.45 -15.98 17.50
C SER A 10 -14.32 -16.74 16.78
N TYR A 11 -13.91 -16.27 15.60
CA TYR A 11 -12.87 -16.89 14.75
C TYR A 11 -11.54 -16.14 14.76
N VAL A 12 -11.48 -14.98 15.42
CA VAL A 12 -10.32 -14.09 15.44
C VAL A 12 -9.69 -14.18 16.82
N SER A 13 -8.61 -14.95 16.95
CA SER A 13 -7.77 -14.93 18.15
C SER A 13 -7.26 -13.51 18.45
N GLY A 14 -6.92 -13.18 19.69
CA GLY A 14 -6.41 -11.83 20.05
C GLY A 14 -5.22 -11.35 19.22
N LYS A 15 -4.47 -12.25 18.57
CA LYS A 15 -3.43 -11.91 17.58
C LYS A 15 -3.96 -11.29 16.27
N HIS A 16 -5.27 -11.30 16.02
CA HIS A 16 -5.91 -10.91 14.76
C HIS A 16 -6.90 -9.76 14.93
N GLU A 17 -6.93 -9.12 16.10
CA GLU A 17 -7.77 -7.95 16.40
C GLU A 17 -7.45 -6.76 15.48
N MET A 18 -6.17 -6.61 15.11
CA MET A 18 -5.71 -5.72 14.03
C MET A 18 -6.31 -6.08 12.67
N MET A 19 -6.55 -7.35 12.40
CA MET A 19 -7.13 -7.83 11.14
C MET A 19 -8.60 -7.44 11.04
N VAL A 20 -9.37 -7.56 12.13
CA VAL A 20 -10.75 -7.06 12.22
C VAL A 20 -10.79 -5.54 12.11
N THR A 21 -9.89 -4.83 12.77
CA THR A 21 -9.79 -3.37 12.67
C THR A 21 -9.43 -2.93 11.25
N ASN A 22 -8.49 -3.61 10.59
CA ASN A 22 -8.13 -3.34 9.20
C ASN A 22 -9.27 -3.72 8.26
N PHE A 23 -9.99 -4.80 8.55
CA PHE A 23 -11.19 -5.18 7.83
C PHE A 23 -12.26 -4.10 7.96
N LEU A 24 -12.52 -3.56 9.14
CA LEU A 24 -13.44 -2.44 9.36
C LEU A 24 -12.94 -1.12 8.74
N ARG A 25 -11.63 -0.89 8.67
CA ARG A 25 -11.08 0.30 8.01
C ARG A 25 -11.18 0.19 6.49
N CYS A 26 -10.98 -0.99 5.93
CA CYS A 26 -11.10 -1.25 4.49
C CYS A 26 -12.55 -1.45 4.04
N TYR A 27 -13.38 -2.03 4.91
CA TYR A 27 -14.72 -2.57 4.60
C TYR A 27 -15.80 -2.21 5.63
N GLY A 28 -15.54 -1.31 6.57
CA GLY A 28 -16.57 -0.79 7.50
C GLY A 28 -17.19 0.53 7.04
N GLY A 29 -16.62 1.16 6.00
CA GLY A 29 -17.15 2.36 5.37
C GLY A 29 -16.79 2.44 3.90
N LEU A 30 -17.63 3.11 3.11
CA LEU A 30 -17.37 3.41 1.70
C LEU A 30 -16.51 4.66 1.52
N LYS A 31 -16.03 5.28 2.61
CA LYS A 31 -15.37 6.58 2.58
C LYS A 31 -14.06 6.56 3.35
N THR A 32 -13.00 7.10 2.76
CA THR A 32 -11.73 7.39 3.42
C THR A 32 -11.62 8.90 3.56
N LYS A 33 -11.51 9.40 4.80
CA LYS A 33 -11.53 10.84 5.10
C LYS A 33 -12.72 11.61 4.49
N GLY A 34 -13.86 10.93 4.35
CA GLY A 34 -15.09 11.50 3.77
C GLY A 34 -15.23 11.35 2.25
N GLU A 35 -14.19 10.90 1.55
CA GLU A 35 -14.18 10.69 0.10
C GLU A 35 -14.43 9.21 -0.25
N THR A 36 -15.28 8.96 -1.24
CA THR A 36 -15.52 7.62 -1.81
C THR A 36 -14.37 7.19 -2.72
N PRO A 37 -14.20 5.86 -3.00
CA PRO A 37 -13.26 5.39 -4.01
C PRO A 37 -13.37 6.13 -5.34
N LEU A 38 -14.60 6.38 -5.82
CA LEU A 38 -14.84 7.16 -7.04
C LEU A 38 -14.28 8.58 -6.96
N GLN A 39 -14.55 9.29 -5.87
CA GLN A 39 -14.05 10.66 -5.66
C GLN A 39 -12.52 10.70 -5.55
N ILE A 40 -11.93 9.72 -4.86
CA ILE A 40 -10.47 9.61 -4.74
C ILE A 40 -9.85 9.38 -6.12
N ARG A 41 -10.44 8.49 -6.93
CA ARG A 41 -9.99 8.22 -8.30
C ARG A 41 -10.00 9.47 -9.16
N ASP A 42 -11.12 10.17 -9.20
CA ASP A 42 -11.29 11.33 -10.08
C ASP A 42 -10.33 12.46 -9.65
N LYS A 43 -10.08 12.61 -8.34
CA LYS A 43 -9.06 13.51 -7.81
C LYS A 43 -7.64 13.07 -8.19
N SER A 44 -7.32 11.78 -8.13
CA SER A 44 -6.03 11.25 -8.56
C SER A 44 -5.79 11.45 -10.06
N ILE A 45 -6.80 11.24 -10.91
CA ILE A 45 -6.73 11.52 -12.35
C ILE A 45 -6.48 13.02 -12.56
N SER A 46 -7.26 13.87 -11.89
CA SER A 46 -7.13 15.33 -12.01
C SER A 46 -5.75 15.85 -11.58
N VAL A 47 -5.13 15.26 -10.55
CA VAL A 47 -3.81 15.69 -10.05
C VAL A 47 -2.67 15.14 -10.91
N SER A 48 -2.77 13.89 -11.35
CA SER A 48 -1.70 13.21 -12.09
C SER A 48 -1.73 13.49 -13.60
N GLY A 49 -2.88 13.88 -14.15
CA GLY A 49 -3.09 14.00 -15.59
C GLY A 49 -3.12 12.65 -16.32
N HIS A 50 -3.15 11.53 -15.60
CA HIS A 50 -3.20 10.19 -16.16
C HIS A 50 -4.59 9.59 -15.99
N ASP A 51 -5.10 8.97 -17.06
CA ASP A 51 -6.31 8.16 -16.98
C ASP A 51 -6.09 6.92 -16.12
N ALA A 52 -7.14 6.51 -15.39
CA ALA A 52 -7.08 5.36 -14.49
C ALA A 52 -6.64 4.07 -15.20
N GLU A 53 -6.98 3.90 -16.48
CA GLU A 53 -6.63 2.73 -17.28
C GLU A 53 -5.14 2.67 -17.65
N ASP A 54 -4.47 3.82 -17.70
CA ASP A 54 -3.08 3.97 -18.11
C ASP A 54 -2.11 4.06 -16.93
N MET A 55 -2.62 4.33 -15.72
CA MET A 55 -1.80 4.40 -14.51
C MET A 55 -1.01 3.10 -14.28
N LYS A 56 0.32 3.23 -14.13
CA LYS A 56 1.21 2.13 -13.77
C LYS A 56 1.70 2.30 -12.33
N ILE A 57 1.40 1.34 -11.48
CA ILE A 57 1.70 1.34 -10.05
C ILE A 57 2.95 0.50 -9.81
N LEU A 58 3.93 1.12 -9.16
CA LEU A 58 5.08 0.46 -8.54
C LEU A 58 4.78 0.26 -7.05
N SER A 59 5.23 -0.86 -6.48
CA SER A 59 4.93 -1.21 -5.08
C SER A 59 6.11 -1.90 -4.40
N TRP A 60 6.21 -1.70 -3.08
CA TRP A 60 7.06 -2.48 -2.16
C TRP A 60 6.46 -3.89 -1.86
N PHE A 61 5.34 -4.20 -2.50
CA PHE A 61 4.59 -5.46 -2.47
C PHE A 61 3.86 -5.74 -1.14
N THR A 62 2.65 -5.21 -1.01
CA THR A 62 1.63 -5.78 -0.13
C THR A 62 0.37 -6.10 -0.93
N THR A 63 -0.13 -7.34 -0.81
CA THR A 63 -1.37 -7.74 -1.50
C THR A 63 -2.58 -6.90 -1.04
N GLN A 64 -2.53 -6.33 0.16
CA GLN A 64 -3.60 -5.52 0.74
C GLN A 64 -3.69 -4.13 0.11
N GLU A 65 -2.57 -3.40 0.01
CA GLU A 65 -2.55 -2.08 -0.65
C GLU A 65 -3.02 -2.18 -2.10
N MET A 66 -2.67 -3.27 -2.78
CA MET A 66 -3.07 -3.51 -4.17
C MET A 66 -4.58 -3.62 -4.32
N GLN A 67 -5.27 -4.34 -3.42
CA GLN A 67 -6.74 -4.42 -3.47
C GLN A 67 -7.39 -3.07 -3.19
N CYS A 68 -6.85 -2.29 -2.26
CA CYS A 68 -7.33 -0.94 -2.01
C CYS A 68 -7.16 -0.02 -3.23
N LEU A 69 -6.01 -0.09 -3.90
CA LEU A 69 -5.73 0.69 -5.12
C LEU A 69 -6.62 0.27 -6.29
N LEU A 70 -6.85 -1.03 -6.49
CA LEU A 70 -7.76 -1.53 -7.51
C LEU A 70 -9.18 -1.00 -7.31
N ARG A 71 -9.68 -1.03 -6.08
CA ARG A 71 -11.00 -0.49 -5.75
C ARG A 71 -11.13 1.00 -6.07
N ILE A 72 -10.07 1.77 -5.79
CA ILE A 72 -10.01 3.19 -6.17
C ILE A 72 -10.04 3.32 -7.69
N LEU A 73 -9.16 2.64 -8.42
CA LEU A 73 -9.07 2.74 -9.88
C LEU A 73 -10.37 2.34 -10.58
N GLU A 74 -11.07 1.31 -10.10
CA GLU A 74 -12.39 0.92 -10.61
C GLU A 74 -13.48 1.95 -10.31
N GLY A 75 -13.25 2.89 -9.39
CA GLY A 75 -14.24 3.87 -8.92
C GLY A 75 -15.48 3.20 -8.33
N CYS A 76 -15.29 2.03 -7.71
CA CYS A 76 -16.39 1.19 -7.29
C CYS A 76 -16.70 1.40 -5.81
N ASP A 77 -17.83 2.05 -5.56
CA ASP A 77 -18.33 2.33 -4.22
C ASP A 77 -19.00 1.11 -3.56
N LYS A 78 -18.71 -0.11 -4.04
CA LYS A 78 -19.16 -1.34 -3.38
C LYS A 78 -18.14 -1.78 -2.33
N LEU A 79 -18.65 -2.38 -1.27
CA LEU A 79 -17.86 -2.87 -0.15
C LEU A 79 -17.11 -4.16 -0.47
N ILE A 80 -17.75 -5.03 -1.25
CA ILE A 80 -17.24 -6.35 -1.61
C ILE A 80 -16.95 -6.32 -3.11
N GLN A 81 -15.71 -6.65 -3.47
CA GLN A 81 -15.28 -6.83 -4.85
C GLN A 81 -14.79 -8.26 -5.06
N ASN A 82 -14.91 -8.73 -6.30
CA ASN A 82 -14.29 -9.98 -6.69
C ASN A 82 -12.78 -9.84 -6.54
N LYS A 83 -12.13 -10.86 -5.94
CA LYS A 83 -10.69 -10.85 -5.75
C LYS A 83 -9.99 -10.83 -7.10
N ILE A 84 -9.30 -9.74 -7.41
CA ILE A 84 -8.48 -9.61 -8.61
C ILE A 84 -7.04 -9.97 -8.27
N SER A 85 -6.44 -10.85 -9.09
CA SER A 85 -5.02 -11.18 -8.95
C SER A 85 -4.15 -10.02 -9.41
N HIS A 86 -3.36 -9.46 -8.51
CA HIS A 86 -2.40 -8.39 -8.80
C HIS A 86 -1.36 -8.78 -9.86
N LYS A 87 -1.00 -10.07 -9.98
CA LYS A 87 -0.02 -10.56 -10.96
C LYS A 87 -0.48 -10.41 -12.41
N ALA A 88 -1.78 -10.21 -12.62
CA ALA A 88 -2.39 -10.18 -13.94
C ALA A 88 -3.08 -8.85 -14.27
N HIS A 89 -3.10 -7.88 -13.34
CA HIS A 89 -3.81 -6.63 -13.56
C HIS A 89 -2.95 -5.58 -14.25
N LYS A 90 -3.47 -4.97 -15.31
CA LYS A 90 -2.72 -4.09 -16.23
C LYS A 90 -2.12 -2.83 -15.59
N ASN A 91 -2.69 -2.37 -14.47
CA ASN A 91 -2.19 -1.21 -13.75
C ASN A 91 -0.99 -1.53 -12.84
N PHE A 92 -0.73 -2.80 -12.54
CA PHE A 92 0.38 -3.18 -11.65
C PHE A 92 1.57 -3.62 -12.47
N GLN A 93 2.72 -3.04 -12.16
CA GLN A 93 3.97 -3.54 -12.72
C GLN A 93 4.30 -4.89 -12.07
N PRO A 94 4.79 -5.88 -12.83
CA PRO A 94 5.23 -7.17 -12.29
C PRO A 94 6.56 -7.06 -11.51
N ILE A 95 6.90 -5.85 -11.07
CA ILE A 95 8.17 -5.50 -10.44
C ILE A 95 7.89 -5.26 -8.95
N ASN A 96 8.58 -6.01 -8.11
CA ASN A 96 8.66 -5.75 -6.67
C ASN A 96 9.91 -4.93 -6.37
N VAL A 97 9.74 -3.68 -5.92
CA VAL A 97 10.87 -2.79 -5.61
C VAL A 97 11.70 -3.35 -4.45
N GLY A 98 11.07 -3.99 -3.46
CA GLY A 98 11.76 -4.66 -2.37
C GLY A 98 12.67 -5.80 -2.85
N ASP A 99 12.26 -6.53 -3.89
CA ASP A 99 13.09 -7.56 -4.51
C ASP A 99 14.28 -6.96 -5.27
N ILE A 100 14.08 -5.85 -6.00
CA ILE A 100 15.18 -5.14 -6.67
C ILE A 100 16.22 -4.66 -5.65
N CYS A 101 15.76 -4.16 -4.50
CA CYS A 101 16.61 -3.69 -3.42
C CYS A 101 17.50 -4.79 -2.79
N LYS A 102 17.23 -6.08 -3.04
CA LYS A 102 17.99 -7.19 -2.43
C LYS A 102 19.48 -7.17 -2.75
N LYS A 103 19.85 -6.82 -3.98
CA LYS A 103 21.24 -6.79 -4.46
C LYS A 103 21.99 -5.53 -4.02
N PRO A 104 21.52 -4.30 -4.28
CA PRO A 104 22.23 -3.09 -3.89
C PRO A 104 22.33 -2.91 -2.37
N PHE A 105 21.39 -3.46 -1.60
CA PHE A 105 21.35 -3.34 -0.14
C PHE A 105 21.55 -4.67 0.58
N SER A 106 22.38 -5.57 0.03
CA SER A 106 22.60 -6.90 0.60
C SER A 106 23.22 -6.89 2.02
N GLY A 107 23.83 -5.77 2.42
CA GLY A 107 24.42 -5.58 3.75
C GLY A 107 23.44 -5.09 4.83
N LEU A 108 22.18 -4.79 4.49
CA LEU A 108 21.21 -4.31 5.48
C LEU A 108 20.55 -5.47 6.25
N PRO A 109 20.47 -5.39 7.60
CA PRO A 109 19.95 -6.46 8.45
C PRO A 109 18.45 -6.67 8.29
N ALA A 110 17.70 -5.61 7.98
CA ALA A 110 16.30 -5.65 7.60
C ALA A 110 16.13 -4.96 6.24
N ARG A 111 15.45 -5.61 5.30
CA ARG A 111 15.15 -5.06 3.97
C ARG A 111 13.71 -4.58 3.90
N THR A 112 13.26 -3.90 4.96
CA THR A 112 11.98 -3.19 4.96
C THR A 112 12.14 -1.88 4.20
N LEU A 113 11.02 -1.30 3.76
CA LEU A 113 11.00 -0.01 3.08
C LEU A 113 11.72 1.06 3.90
N GLU A 114 11.42 1.09 5.20
CA GLU A 114 12.00 2.01 6.18
C GLU A 114 13.52 1.87 6.25
N THR A 115 14.04 0.66 6.47
CA THR A 115 15.49 0.48 6.63
C THR A 115 16.28 0.86 5.36
N VAL A 116 15.72 0.60 4.18
CA VAL A 116 16.35 1.04 2.92
C VAL A 116 16.30 2.56 2.78
N HIS A 117 15.16 3.19 3.10
CA HIS A 117 15.01 4.64 3.04
C HIS A 117 15.92 5.38 4.03
N GLU A 118 16.05 4.86 5.25
CA GLU A 118 16.95 5.41 6.28
C GLU A 118 18.42 5.33 5.87
N PHE A 119 18.83 4.19 5.32
CA PHE A 119 20.18 4.00 4.78
C PHE A 119 20.49 5.03 3.70
N LEU A 120 19.57 5.27 2.76
CA LEU A 120 19.74 6.29 1.71
C LEU A 120 19.77 7.71 2.26
N SER A 121 19.12 7.96 3.40
CA SER A 121 19.06 9.27 4.04
C SER A 121 20.32 9.60 4.86
N GLY A 122 21.29 8.69 4.95
CA GLY A 122 22.49 8.86 5.78
C GLY A 122 22.18 8.88 7.29
N ARG A 123 21.02 8.38 7.70
CA ARG A 123 20.65 8.26 9.12
C ARG A 123 21.13 6.91 9.61
N GLU A 124 22.25 6.89 10.33
CA GLU A 124 22.74 5.69 11.00
C GLU A 124 21.98 5.44 12.30
N GLY A 125 21.39 4.24 12.42
CA GLY A 125 20.83 3.70 13.66
C GLY A 125 19.31 3.52 13.64
N PRO A 126 18.78 2.51 14.34
CA PRO A 126 17.34 2.33 14.52
C PRO A 126 16.83 3.50 15.37
N CYS A 127 16.32 4.52 14.70
CA CYS A 127 15.87 5.73 15.33
C CYS A 127 14.46 5.50 15.88
N GLY A 128 14.40 4.95 17.09
CA GLY A 128 13.32 5.11 18.09
C GLY A 128 11.88 4.90 17.62
N GLU A 129 11.28 3.82 18.11
CA GLU A 129 9.84 3.66 18.39
C GLU A 129 8.85 4.49 17.54
N TYR A 130 8.24 3.83 16.56
CA TYR A 130 7.01 4.24 15.87
C TYR A 130 7.08 5.51 15.00
N ARG A 131 8.03 5.58 14.05
CA ARG A 131 7.92 6.56 12.96
C ARG A 131 6.82 6.16 11.97
N ASN A 132 5.65 6.76 12.19
CA ASN A 132 4.59 7.08 11.23
C ASN A 132 4.38 6.06 10.08
N HIS A 133 3.71 4.95 10.38
CA HIS A 133 3.04 4.08 9.39
C HIS A 133 1.93 4.84 8.64
N THR A 134 2.34 5.82 7.84
CA THR A 134 1.46 6.65 7.03
C THR A 134 1.77 6.38 5.58
N ALA A 135 0.71 6.20 4.77
CA ALA A 135 0.85 6.01 3.33
C ALA A 135 1.63 7.16 2.66
N SER A 136 1.61 8.38 3.23
CA SER A 136 2.40 9.50 2.74
C SER A 136 3.90 9.28 2.91
N TYR A 137 4.35 8.84 4.09
CA TYR A 137 5.75 8.53 4.35
C TYR A 137 6.22 7.36 3.49
N ASP A 138 5.41 6.30 3.40
CA ASP A 138 5.74 5.12 2.59
C ASP A 138 5.86 5.48 1.10
N THR A 139 5.01 6.39 0.61
CA THR A 139 5.08 6.91 -0.77
C THR A 139 6.35 7.73 -1.01
N GLU A 140 6.73 8.59 -0.07
CA GLU A 140 7.96 9.40 -0.14
C GLU A 140 9.21 8.51 -0.13
N ALA A 141 9.26 7.54 0.77
CA ALA A 141 10.31 6.54 0.86
C ALA A 141 10.45 5.74 -0.43
N MET A 142 9.33 5.27 -0.98
CA MET A 142 9.31 4.58 -2.28
C MET A 142 9.87 5.44 -3.40
N ALA A 143 9.48 6.71 -3.48
CA ALA A 143 9.97 7.63 -4.51
C ALA A 143 11.49 7.86 -4.40
N ALA A 144 12.00 8.07 -3.19
CA ALA A 144 13.44 8.24 -2.94
C ALA A 144 14.25 7.00 -3.37
N ILE A 145 13.77 5.81 -3.02
CA ILE A 145 14.43 4.54 -3.38
C ILE A 145 14.40 4.33 -4.90
N VAL A 146 13.25 4.51 -5.55
CA VAL A 146 13.15 4.36 -7.01
C VAL A 146 14.09 5.34 -7.72
N LYS A 147 14.17 6.58 -7.26
CA LYS A 147 15.10 7.59 -7.79
C LYS A 147 16.55 7.11 -7.69
N TYR A 148 16.96 6.60 -6.53
CA TYR A 148 18.29 6.03 -6.34
C TYR A 148 18.54 4.84 -7.27
N LEU A 149 17.61 3.89 -7.36
CA LEU A 149 17.74 2.71 -8.24
C LEU A 149 17.89 3.09 -9.71
N VAL A 150 17.21 4.14 -10.18
CA VAL A 150 17.35 4.64 -11.55
C VAL A 150 18.72 5.30 -11.79
N GLN A 151 19.30 5.89 -10.75
CA GLN A 151 20.63 6.53 -10.79
C GLN A 151 21.79 5.54 -10.68
N LEU A 152 21.55 4.29 -10.27
CA LEU A 152 22.55 3.21 -10.27
C LEU A 152 22.91 2.70 -11.68
N LYS A 153 22.33 3.28 -12.73
CA LYS A 153 22.66 2.98 -14.13
C LYS A 153 24.09 3.41 -14.48
#